data_AF-A0A8J7KDN0-F1
#
_entry.id   AF-A0A8J7KDN0-F1
#
_cell.length_a   1.000
_cell.length_b   1.000
_cell.length_c   1.000
_cell.angle_alpha   90.00
_cell.angle_beta   90.00
_cell.angle_gamma   90.00
#
_symmetry.space_group_name_H-M   'P 1'
#
loop_
_entity.id
_entity.type
_entity.pdbx_description
1 polymer ?
#
loop_
_entity_poly.entity_id
_entity_poly.type
_entity_poly.pdbx_seq_one_letter_code
_entity_poly.pdbx_strand_id
1 'polypeptide(L)' 'MSKMVMGAAEAYKLETNERPKSLQELAQKGYLPKGEANKVSECPGGQKLTIANGEVKIVEK' A
#
# COMPACT_ATOMS: atom_id res chain seq x y z
N MET A 1 6.41 3.70 8.24
CA MET A 1 5.83 2.65 7.37
C MET A 1 4.86 3.19 6.33
N SER A 2 4.02 4.18 6.64
CA SER A 2 3.12 4.84 5.67
C SER A 2 3.82 5.44 4.43
N LYS A 3 5.04 5.99 4.59
CA LYS A 3 5.82 6.55 3.46
C LYS A 3 6.24 5.52 2.40
N MET A 4 6.50 4.26 2.79
CA MET A 4 6.89 3.22 1.82
C MET A 4 5.73 2.82 0.92
N VAL A 5 4.53 2.70 1.49
CA VAL A 5 3.32 2.34 0.75
C VAL A 5 2.87 3.47 -0.18
N MET A 6 2.96 4.73 0.27
CA MET A 6 2.70 5.89 -0.59
C MET A 6 3.66 5.92 -1.77
N GLY A 7 4.96 5.71 -1.53
CA GLY A 7 5.96 5.64 -2.59
C GLY A 7 5.69 4.49 -3.59
N ALA A 8 5.27 3.33 -3.09
CA ALA A 8 4.87 2.19 -3.93
C ALA A 8 3.63 2.52 -4.80
N ALA A 9 2.64 3.20 -4.24
CA ALA A 9 1.45 3.60 -4.98
C ALA A 9 1.75 4.66 -6.05
N GLU A 10 2.63 5.62 -5.76
CA GLU A 10 3.10 6.61 -6.73
C GLU A 10 3.94 5.96 -7.84
N ALA A 11 4.82 5.03 -7.51
CA ALA A 11 5.62 4.29 -8.49
C ALA A 11 4.72 3.48 -9.45
N TYR A 12 3.73 2.76 -8.91
CA TYR A 12 2.74 2.03 -9.72
C TYR A 12 2.01 2.96 -10.69
N LYS A 13 1.61 4.15 -10.23
CA LYS A 13 0.95 5.16 -11.05
C LYS A 13 1.86 5.72 -12.14
N LEU A 14 3.13 5.94 -11.85
CA LEU A 14 4.11 6.40 -12.83
C LEU A 14 4.34 5.35 -13.94
N GLU A 15 4.39 4.07 -13.58
CA GLU A 15 4.74 3.00 -14.51
C GLU A 15 3.54 2.52 -15.33
N THR A 16 2.37 2.39 -14.71
CA THR A 16 1.16 1.83 -15.35
C THR A 16 0.19 2.91 -15.83
N ASN A 17 0.39 4.17 -15.44
CA ASN A 17 -0.61 5.25 -15.55
C ASN A 17 -1.95 4.96 -14.83
N GLU A 18 -2.02 3.88 -14.08
CA GLU A 18 -3.21 3.48 -13.32
C GLU A 18 -2.94 3.60 -11.82
N ARG A 19 -3.98 3.68 -11.00
CA ARG A 19 -3.80 3.65 -9.54
C ARG A 19 -4.00 2.24 -9.02
N PRO A 20 -3.16 1.79 -8.08
CA PRO A 20 -3.32 0.47 -7.50
C PRO A 20 -4.67 0.40 -6.78
N LYS A 21 -5.40 -0.71 -6.92
CA LYS A 21 -6.70 -0.89 -6.25
C LYS A 21 -6.53 -1.32 -4.79
N SER A 22 -5.45 -2.04 -4.51
CA SER A 22 -5.20 -2.68 -3.22
C SER A 22 -3.71 -2.81 -2.93
N LEU A 23 -3.34 -2.91 -1.64
CA LEU A 23 -1.96 -3.18 -1.22
C LEU A 23 -1.42 -4.52 -1.74
N GLN A 24 -2.29 -5.51 -1.88
CA GLN A 24 -1.93 -6.79 -2.49
C GLN A 24 -1.50 -6.63 -3.96
N GLU A 25 -2.08 -5.68 -4.69
CA GLU A 25 -1.74 -5.44 -6.10
C GLU A 25 -0.32 -4.89 -6.22
N LEU A 26 0.04 -3.95 -5.34
CA LEU A 26 1.41 -3.43 -5.20
C LEU A 26 2.40 -4.54 -4.80
N ALA A 27 2.01 -5.43 -3.88
CA ALA A 27 2.85 -6.55 -3.47
C ALA A 27 3.01 -7.61 -4.57
N GLN A 28 1.97 -7.87 -5.37
CA GLN A 28 2.03 -8.79 -6.51
C GLN A 28 2.93 -8.24 -7.62
N LYS A 29 2.87 -6.93 -7.85
CA LYS A 29 3.70 -6.22 -8.84
C LYS A 29 5.14 -5.97 -8.38
N GLY A 30 5.46 -6.30 -7.14
CA GLY A 30 6.82 -6.18 -6.59
C GLY A 30 7.17 -4.79 -6.06
N TYR A 31 6.22 -3.85 -6.02
CA TYR A 31 6.42 -2.53 -5.40
C TYR A 31 6.44 -2.60 -3.87
N LEU A 32 5.85 -3.66 -3.29
CA LEU A 32 5.93 -3.96 -1.86
C LEU A 32 6.53 -5.35 -1.66
N PRO A 33 7.41 -5.54 -0.67
CA PRO A 33 7.96 -6.86 -0.39
C PRO A 33 6.87 -7.83 0.05
N LYS A 34 6.97 -9.09 -0.40
CA LYS A 34 6.00 -10.15 -0.10
C LYS A 34 5.97 -10.41 1.41
N GLY A 35 4.87 -10.00 2.05
CA GLY A 35 4.70 -10.06 3.50
C GLY A 35 4.52 -8.68 4.14
N GLU A 36 4.95 -7.62 3.47
CA GLU A 36 4.77 -6.26 3.96
C GLU A 36 3.32 -5.81 3.82
N ALA A 37 2.61 -6.21 2.75
CA ALA A 37 1.15 -6.01 2.63
C ALA A 37 0.34 -6.61 3.80
N ASN A 38 0.85 -7.67 4.44
CA ASN A 38 0.26 -8.20 5.67
C ASN A 38 0.79 -7.46 6.92
N LYS A 39 2.08 -7.13 6.98
CA LYS A 39 2.67 -6.35 8.09
C LYS A 39 2.18 -4.90 8.17
N VAL A 40 1.73 -4.28 7.08
CA VAL A 40 1.07 -2.96 7.16
C VAL A 40 -0.31 -3.03 7.80
N SER A 41 -0.82 -4.23 8.09
CA SER A 41 -1.93 -4.43 9.03
C SER A 41 -1.51 -4.35 10.50
N GLU A 42 -0.22 -4.40 10.79
CA GLU A 42 0.38 -4.39 12.13
C GLU A 42 1.28 -3.16 12.30
N CYS A 43 0.81 -1.96 11.90
CA CYS A 43 1.51 -0.77 12.36
C CYS A 43 1.54 -0.78 13.90
N PRO A 44 2.66 -0.42 14.55
CA PRO A 44 2.81 -0.50 16.00
C PRO A 44 1.82 0.34 16.81
N GLY A 45 0.94 1.12 16.16
CA GLY A 45 -0.20 1.82 16.75
C GLY A 45 -1.57 1.15 16.53
N GLY A 46 -1.64 -0.10 16.02
CA GLY A 46 -2.91 -0.78 15.70
C GLY A 46 -3.62 -0.26 14.44
N GLN A 47 -2.97 0.64 13.70
CA GLN A 47 -3.49 1.24 12.47
C GLN A 47 -3.30 0.28 11.28
N LYS A 48 -4.36 0.07 10.49
CA LYS A 48 -4.30 -0.66 9.22
C LYS A 48 -4.13 0.35 8.09
N LEU A 49 -3.26 0.04 7.13
CA LEU A 49 -3.23 0.78 5.86
C LEU A 49 -4.12 0.05 4.86
N THR A 50 -4.89 0.79 4.07
CA THR A 50 -5.67 0.29 2.94
C THR A 50 -5.47 1.21 1.74
N ILE A 51 -5.74 0.74 0.53
CA ILE A 51 -5.83 1.62 -0.63
C ILE A 51 -7.31 1.84 -0.93
N ALA A 52 -7.74 3.10 -0.98
CA ALA A 52 -9.09 3.49 -1.37
C ALA A 52 -9.00 4.59 -2.43
N ASN A 53 -9.65 4.39 -3.58
CA ASN A 53 -9.58 5.30 -4.74
C ASN A 53 -8.15 5.56 -5.27
N GLY A 54 -7.26 4.60 -5.07
CA GLY A 54 -5.86 4.73 -5.50
C GLY A 54 -4.99 5.55 -4.56
N GLU A 55 -5.51 5.91 -3.38
CA GLU A 55 -4.79 6.61 -2.34
C GLU A 55 -4.63 5.70 -1.11
N VAL A 56 -3.45 5.75 -0.50
CA VAL A 56 -3.16 4.99 0.72
C VAL A 56 -3.86 5.69 1.89
N LYS A 57 -4.89 5.05 2.43
CA LYS A 57 -5.61 5.50 3.61
C LYS A 57 -5.23 4.70 4.83
N ILE A 58 -5.16 5.37 5.96
CA ILE A 58 -5.04 4.73 7.26
C ILE A 58 -6.48 4.47 7.75
N VAL A 59 -6.82 3.22 7.94
CA VAL A 59 -8.04 2.76 8.62
C VAL A 59 -7.62 2.29 10.01
N GLU A 60 -7.94 3.08 11.02
CA GLU A 60 -7.92 2.61 12.40
C GLU A 60 -9.03 1.57 12.60
N LYS A 61 -8.75 0.57 13.44
CA LYS A 61 -9.68 -0.52 13.74
C LYS A 61 -10.87 -0.02 14.56
#